data_AF-Q22U41-F1
#
_entry.id   AF-Q22U41-F1
#
_cell.length_a   1.000
_cell.length_b   1.000
_cell.length_c   1.000
_cell.angle_alpha   90.00
_cell.angle_beta   90.00
_cell.angle_gamma   90.00
#
_symmetry.space_group_name_H-M   'P 1'
#
loop_
_entity.id
_entity.type
_entity.pdbx_description
1 polymer ?
#
loop_
_entity_poly.entity_id
_entity_poly.type
_entity_poly.pdbx_seq_one_letter_code
_entity_poly.pdbx_strand_id
1 'polypeptide(L)'
;MEKITQKEQSEVYKTENSVQIIEKIAVQDKDIQVNEYSFNNMKVKDYYMQDAEEDVENEKFFSSEEFHDNMTRGLSVIEDAENNTKIFQRRGHRKFDDLGKEKIKLWLSKLVDQNFINKKFKETAENVEKEITENDKKLILKNHPVNFEYYSTIFIYRTFKDDGACSQISFCKNAQAWVVCTKNESLIFKQKSDALKADKRYKYIITMGLLWFEYLDSLDNQLREEVCQYFSDKTLLSELCGGMCKYYVKYDSNPVLISFSIVKNQPGDICISPEEAEAIFKKFKLRYRQIQKTVECDNYRDFYKLYKQIYIEVNNYSFLEKGEGEVLYICGRPRLSPEQIKVIKMVKLKTIEYKILKEGEQFVSKLNYVNNEISQSIIKDFIHILQNLPKFKGLKLSKVYLPATIRLMKNQKIDINPENIKNFIIKQFGEQKLKTLQS
;
A
#
# COMPACT_ATOMS: atom_id res chain seq x y z
N MET A 1 25.56 -28.91 20.13
CA MET A 1 26.09 -27.53 19.94
C MET A 1 26.63 -27.33 18.53
N GLU A 2 27.42 -28.24 17.95
CA GLU A 2 28.02 -28.05 16.60
C GLU A 2 27.04 -27.91 15.41
N LYS A 3 25.82 -28.47 15.47
CA LYS A 3 24.81 -28.33 14.39
C LYS A 3 24.11 -26.96 14.38
N ILE A 4 24.11 -26.23 15.49
CA ILE A 4 23.47 -24.91 15.58
C ILE A 4 24.38 -23.87 14.92
N THR A 5 25.69 -23.99 15.12
CA THR A 5 26.71 -23.11 14.53
C THR A 5 26.77 -23.16 13.01
N GLN A 6 26.58 -24.34 12.39
CA GLN A 6 26.57 -24.46 10.91
C GLN A 6 25.36 -23.78 10.27
N LYS A 7 24.18 -23.87 10.91
CA LYS A 7 22.96 -23.23 10.40
C LYS A 7 23.08 -21.71 10.48
N GLU A 8 23.54 -21.19 11.61
CA GLU A 8 23.77 -19.75 11.83
C GLU A 8 24.81 -19.20 10.85
N GLN A 9 25.93 -19.90 10.63
CA GLN A 9 26.93 -19.51 9.62
C GLN A 9 26.36 -19.52 8.20
N SER A 10 25.51 -20.50 7.85
CA SER A 10 24.88 -20.57 6.53
C SER A 10 23.87 -19.44 6.29
N GLU A 11 23.18 -18.99 7.33
CA GLU A 11 22.22 -17.88 7.26
C GLU A 11 22.95 -16.54 7.13
N VAL A 12 24.01 -16.31 7.90
CA VAL A 12 24.87 -15.12 7.79
C VAL A 12 25.46 -15.00 6.38
N TYR A 13 25.99 -16.11 5.82
CA TYR A 13 26.54 -16.11 4.46
C TYR A 13 25.48 -15.79 3.40
N LYS A 14 24.24 -16.27 3.58
CA LYS A 14 23.12 -15.90 2.68
C LYS A 14 22.77 -14.42 2.80
N THR A 15 22.72 -13.87 4.02
CA THR A 15 22.45 -12.44 4.25
C THR A 15 23.51 -11.56 3.60
N GLU A 16 24.79 -11.86 3.82
CA GLU A 16 25.90 -11.07 3.26
C GLU A 16 25.89 -11.07 1.74
N ASN A 17 25.64 -12.23 1.12
CA ASN A 17 25.46 -12.31 -0.33
C ASN A 17 24.29 -11.46 -0.80
N SER A 18 23.17 -11.45 -0.09
CA SER A 18 22.02 -10.61 -0.46
C SER A 18 22.27 -9.12 -0.27
N VAL A 19 23.01 -8.70 0.77
CA VAL A 19 23.41 -7.28 0.91
C VAL A 19 24.31 -6.88 -0.26
N GLN A 20 25.27 -7.72 -0.64
CA GLN A 20 26.14 -7.46 -1.80
C GLN A 20 25.36 -7.37 -3.11
N ILE A 21 24.32 -8.19 -3.30
CA ILE A 21 23.42 -8.10 -4.46
C ILE A 21 22.73 -6.73 -4.50
N ILE A 22 22.20 -6.24 -3.37
CA ILE A 22 21.55 -4.91 -3.29
C ILE A 22 22.56 -3.79 -3.56
N GLU A 23 23.75 -3.84 -2.96
CA GLU A 23 24.80 -2.86 -3.19
C GLU A 23 25.21 -2.83 -4.67
N LYS A 24 25.32 -4.00 -5.31
CA LYS A 24 25.58 -4.13 -6.74
C LYS A 24 24.47 -3.52 -7.58
N ILE A 25 23.20 -3.84 -7.29
CA ILE A 25 22.04 -3.24 -7.98
C ILE A 25 22.08 -1.71 -7.84
N ALA A 26 22.28 -1.19 -6.63
CA ALA A 26 22.31 0.25 -6.37
C ALA A 26 23.44 0.97 -7.11
N VAL A 27 24.61 0.33 -7.29
CA VAL A 27 25.72 0.89 -8.08
C VAL A 27 25.43 0.87 -9.58
N GLN A 28 24.81 -0.19 -10.07
CA GLN A 28 24.51 -0.35 -11.50
C GLN A 28 23.31 0.48 -11.95
N ASP A 29 22.42 0.82 -11.02
CA ASP A 29 21.14 1.42 -11.30
C ASP A 29 21.02 2.85 -10.77
N LYS A 30 21.15 3.83 -11.67
CA LYS A 30 21.09 5.26 -11.34
C LYS A 30 19.77 5.72 -10.71
N ASP A 31 18.68 4.95 -10.86
CA ASP A 31 17.37 5.30 -10.32
C ASP A 31 17.27 4.95 -8.83
N ILE A 32 18.21 4.14 -8.32
CA ILE A 32 18.37 3.84 -6.90
C ILE A 32 19.23 4.90 -6.24
N GLN A 33 18.68 5.52 -5.20
CA GLN A 33 19.37 6.44 -4.33
C GLN A 33 19.73 5.74 -3.02
N VAL A 34 20.86 6.15 -2.45
CA VAL A 34 21.33 5.67 -1.16
C VAL A 34 21.46 6.87 -0.23
N ASN A 35 20.60 6.93 0.78
CA ASN A 35 20.78 7.89 1.87
C ASN A 35 21.64 7.25 2.95
N GLU A 36 22.73 7.91 3.32
CA GLU A 36 23.65 7.41 4.34
C GLU A 36 23.70 8.37 5.53
N TYR A 37 23.65 7.83 6.75
CA TYR A 37 23.90 8.58 7.97
C TYR A 37 24.54 7.68 9.03
N SER A 38 25.15 8.31 10.04
CA SER A 38 25.78 7.60 11.15
C SER A 38 24.94 7.69 12.42
N PHE A 39 24.93 6.61 13.19
CA PHE A 39 24.33 6.53 14.51
C PHE A 39 25.30 5.83 15.46
N ASN A 40 25.97 6.58 16.32
CA ASN A 40 27.13 6.11 17.10
C ASN A 40 28.21 5.51 16.18
N ASN A 41 28.60 4.27 16.40
CA ASN A 41 29.55 3.47 15.64
C ASN A 41 28.94 2.76 14.41
N MET A 42 27.66 2.99 14.12
CA MET A 42 26.94 2.32 13.02
C MET A 42 26.70 3.26 11.86
N LYS A 43 26.76 2.71 10.64
CA LYS A 43 26.37 3.38 9.41
C LYS A 43 25.05 2.80 8.92
N VAL A 44 24.06 3.65 8.70
CA VAL A 44 22.76 3.27 8.14
C VAL A 44 22.74 3.68 6.67
N LYS A 45 22.37 2.73 5.81
CA LYS A 45 22.17 2.94 4.37
C LYS A 45 20.72 2.64 4.02
N ASP A 46 19.98 3.65 3.61
CA ASP A 46 18.62 3.53 3.09
C ASP A 46 18.66 3.46 1.56
N TYR A 47 18.22 2.32 1.01
CA TYR A 47 18.11 2.12 -0.43
C TYR A 47 16.66 2.38 -0.85
N TYR A 48 16.47 3.33 -1.75
CA TYR A 48 15.15 3.67 -2.25
C TYR A 48 15.23 4.13 -3.69
N MET A 49 14.14 3.94 -4.41
CA MET A 49 14.01 4.51 -5.74
C MET A 49 13.62 5.97 -5.59
N GLN A 50 14.31 6.89 -6.29
CA GLN A 50 13.97 8.32 -6.27
C GLN A 50 12.49 8.50 -6.61
N ASP A 51 11.84 9.53 -6.05
CA ASP A 51 10.40 9.80 -6.20
C ASP A 51 9.98 9.96 -7.67
N ALA A 52 9.79 8.81 -8.33
CA ALA A 52 9.30 8.69 -9.67
C ALA A 52 7.79 8.53 -9.64
N GLU A 53 7.13 8.91 -10.74
CA GLU A 53 5.71 8.61 -10.91
C GLU A 53 5.45 7.10 -10.74
N GLU A 54 4.27 6.74 -10.24
CA GLU A 54 3.95 5.34 -9.92
C GLU A 54 4.14 4.39 -11.12
N ASP A 55 3.97 4.88 -12.35
CA ASP A 55 4.13 4.08 -13.56
C ASP A 55 5.61 3.80 -13.88
N VAL A 56 6.50 4.79 -13.68
CA VAL A 56 7.96 4.61 -13.79
C VAL A 56 8.45 3.66 -12.70
N GLU A 57 7.93 3.81 -11.48
CA GLU A 57 8.23 2.87 -10.40
C GLU A 57 7.80 1.45 -10.73
N ASN A 58 6.60 1.26 -11.28
CA ASN A 58 6.13 -0.05 -11.71
C ASN A 58 7.03 -0.64 -12.78
N GLU A 59 7.27 0.09 -13.87
CA GLU A 59 8.15 -0.37 -14.95
C GLU A 59 9.49 -0.85 -14.41
N LYS A 60 10.05 -0.11 -13.44
CA LYS A 60 11.31 -0.44 -12.83
C LYS A 60 11.26 -1.71 -11.97
N PHE A 61 10.35 -1.77 -11.01
CA PHE A 61 10.24 -2.91 -10.10
C PHE A 61 9.89 -4.22 -10.81
N PHE A 62 9.30 -4.15 -12.00
CA PHE A 62 8.96 -5.32 -12.82
C PHE A 62 9.86 -5.48 -14.05
N SER A 63 10.99 -4.77 -14.10
CA SER A 63 11.95 -4.84 -15.21
C SER A 63 12.74 -6.16 -15.23
N SER A 64 12.98 -6.76 -14.06
CA SER A 64 13.62 -8.07 -13.92
C SER A 64 13.18 -8.77 -12.63
N GLU A 65 13.25 -10.11 -12.64
CA GLU A 65 12.99 -10.94 -11.45
C GLU A 65 14.03 -10.68 -10.35
N GLU A 66 15.30 -10.53 -10.72
CA GLU A 66 16.38 -10.19 -9.78
C GLU A 66 16.11 -8.87 -9.05
N PHE A 67 15.66 -7.83 -9.75
CA PHE A 67 15.33 -6.56 -9.11
C PHE A 67 14.08 -6.71 -8.23
N HIS A 68 13.03 -7.37 -8.71
CA HIS A 68 11.78 -7.56 -7.97
C HIS A 68 11.95 -8.36 -6.67
N ASP A 69 12.79 -9.39 -6.71
CA ASP A 69 13.02 -10.29 -5.58
C ASP A 69 13.88 -9.68 -4.48
N ASN A 70 14.84 -8.85 -4.88
CA ASN A 70 15.83 -8.27 -3.98
C ASN A 70 15.42 -6.87 -3.50
N MET A 71 14.95 -5.99 -4.39
CA MET A 71 14.55 -4.63 -4.02
C MET A 71 13.14 -4.59 -3.43
N THR A 72 13.01 -3.92 -2.28
CA THR A 72 11.72 -3.72 -1.59
C THR A 72 11.39 -2.25 -1.43
N ARG A 73 10.11 -1.93 -1.22
CA ARG A 73 9.68 -0.57 -0.87
C ARG A 73 9.98 -0.32 0.60
N GLY A 74 11.15 0.26 0.86
CA GLY A 74 11.75 0.41 2.18
C GLY A 74 12.76 -0.70 2.42
N LEU A 75 14.03 -0.33 2.40
CA LEU A 75 15.15 -1.22 2.59
C LEU A 75 16.26 -0.45 3.32
N SER A 76 16.70 -0.98 4.47
CA SER A 76 17.82 -0.39 5.20
C SER A 76 18.83 -1.46 5.58
N VAL A 77 20.10 -1.16 5.31
CA VAL A 77 21.24 -1.94 5.78
C VAL A 77 21.92 -1.17 6.90
N ILE A 78 22.24 -1.88 7.99
CA ILE A 78 23.11 -1.36 9.05
C ILE A 78 24.46 -2.02 8.91
N GLU A 79 25.51 -1.20 8.83
CA GLU A 79 26.90 -1.59 8.92
C GLU A 79 27.42 -1.26 10.32
N ASP A 80 27.81 -2.30 11.04
CA ASP A 80 28.40 -2.18 12.37
C ASP A 80 29.90 -2.37 12.25
N ALA A 81 30.65 -1.27 12.34
CA ALA A 81 32.09 -1.27 12.15
C ALA A 81 32.83 -2.01 13.27
N GLU A 82 32.29 -2.03 14.49
CA GLU A 82 32.91 -2.70 15.64
C GLU A 82 32.80 -4.21 15.52
N ASN A 83 31.65 -4.69 15.05
CA ASN A 83 31.38 -6.13 14.90
C ASN A 83 31.72 -6.66 13.50
N ASN A 84 32.10 -5.78 12.57
CA ASN A 84 32.33 -6.10 11.16
C ASN A 84 31.14 -6.86 10.53
N THR A 85 29.91 -6.42 10.85
CA THR A 85 28.69 -7.05 10.33
C THR A 85 27.90 -6.10 9.45
N LYS A 86 27.30 -6.63 8.38
CA LYS A 86 26.28 -5.93 7.58
C LYS A 86 24.99 -6.72 7.60
N ILE A 87 23.91 -6.11 8.07
CA ILE A 87 22.60 -6.78 8.17
C ILE A 87 21.49 -5.94 7.58
N PHE A 88 20.49 -6.61 7.02
CA PHE A 88 19.20 -5.97 6.75
C PHE A 88 18.52 -5.69 8.08
N GLN A 89 18.36 -4.41 8.41
CA GLN A 89 17.61 -4.00 9.59
C GLN A 89 16.15 -3.70 9.26
N ARG A 90 15.87 -3.24 8.04
CA ARG A 90 14.51 -2.99 7.56
C ARG A 90 14.32 -3.63 6.20
N ARG A 91 13.18 -4.32 6.04
CA ARG A 91 12.69 -4.79 4.75
C ARG A 91 11.18 -4.61 4.67
N GLY A 92 10.73 -3.73 3.78
CA GLY A 92 9.32 -3.54 3.47
C GLY A 92 8.79 -4.61 2.51
N HIS A 93 7.54 -4.47 2.09
CA HIS A 93 7.00 -5.34 1.04
C HIS A 93 7.72 -5.14 -0.29
N ARG A 94 7.81 -6.21 -1.08
CA ARG A 94 8.09 -6.11 -2.51
C ARG A 94 7.01 -5.27 -3.19
N LYS A 95 7.32 -4.65 -4.33
CA LYS A 95 6.31 -3.92 -5.09
C LYS A 95 5.23 -4.88 -5.56
N PHE A 96 3.98 -4.54 -5.31
CA PHE A 96 2.82 -5.26 -5.84
C PHE A 96 1.87 -4.31 -6.59
N ASP A 97 1.18 -4.90 -7.56
CA ASP A 97 0.44 -4.19 -8.60
C ASP A 97 -1.04 -3.97 -8.30
N ASP A 98 -1.57 -2.91 -8.94
CA ASP A 98 -3.00 -2.74 -9.19
C ASP A 98 -3.31 -3.37 -10.55
N LEU A 99 -4.03 -4.49 -10.55
CA LEU A 99 -4.34 -5.23 -11.77
C LEU A 99 -5.31 -4.48 -12.72
N GLY A 100 -5.73 -3.25 -12.40
CA GLY A 100 -6.77 -2.52 -13.12
C GLY A 100 -6.36 -1.25 -13.89
N LYS A 101 -5.10 -0.80 -13.85
CA LYS A 101 -4.74 0.56 -14.35
C LYS A 101 -5.08 0.80 -15.83
N GLU A 102 -4.87 -0.16 -16.72
CA GLU A 102 -5.03 0.06 -18.17
C GLU A 102 -6.47 0.35 -18.64
N LYS A 103 -7.49 0.00 -17.84
CA LYS A 103 -8.90 0.21 -18.25
C LYS A 103 -9.48 1.54 -17.80
N ILE A 104 -8.90 2.22 -16.80
CA ILE A 104 -9.51 3.41 -16.19
C ILE A 104 -9.36 4.64 -17.09
N LYS A 105 -8.21 4.81 -17.78
CA LYS A 105 -7.98 5.92 -18.71
C LYS A 105 -8.94 5.87 -19.92
N LEU A 106 -9.25 4.65 -20.40
CA LEU A 106 -10.25 4.39 -21.44
C LEU A 106 -11.70 4.54 -20.94
N TRP A 107 -11.94 4.30 -19.65
CA TRP A 107 -13.26 4.50 -19.02
C TRP A 107 -13.54 5.97 -18.76
N LEU A 108 -12.56 6.73 -18.28
CA LEU A 108 -12.66 8.19 -18.09
C LEU A 108 -12.87 8.93 -19.40
N SER A 109 -12.23 8.51 -20.49
CA SER A 109 -12.49 9.08 -21.83
C SER A 109 -13.85 8.71 -22.42
N LYS A 110 -14.54 7.70 -21.86
CA LYS A 110 -15.85 7.20 -22.32
C LYS A 110 -16.98 7.37 -21.30
N LEU A 111 -16.71 8.04 -20.18
CA LEU A 111 -17.63 8.25 -19.05
C LEU A 111 -18.83 9.18 -19.39
N VAL A 112 -18.91 9.63 -20.63
CA VAL A 112 -20.04 10.39 -21.19
C VAL A 112 -21.15 9.45 -21.73
N ASP A 113 -20.86 8.17 -21.98
CA ASP A 113 -21.83 7.20 -22.51
C ASP A 113 -22.31 6.19 -21.43
N GLN A 114 -23.51 6.44 -20.88
CA GLN A 114 -24.19 5.57 -19.91
C GLN A 114 -24.45 4.15 -20.46
N ASN A 115 -24.63 3.98 -21.77
CA ASN A 115 -24.91 2.68 -22.36
C ASN A 115 -23.65 1.80 -22.38
N PHE A 116 -22.47 2.38 -22.60
CA PHE A 116 -21.20 1.65 -22.58
C PHE A 116 -20.90 1.08 -21.19
N ILE A 117 -21.12 1.86 -20.13
CA ILE A 117 -20.84 1.45 -18.75
C ILE A 117 -21.82 0.35 -18.30
N ASN A 118 -23.12 0.56 -18.51
CA ASN A 118 -24.13 -0.46 -18.18
C ASN A 118 -23.91 -1.76 -18.96
N LYS A 119 -23.52 -1.65 -20.25
CA LYS A 119 -23.14 -2.79 -21.07
C LYS A 119 -21.89 -3.48 -20.54
N LYS A 120 -20.86 -2.75 -20.08
CA LYS A 120 -19.66 -3.36 -19.49
C LYS A 120 -19.90 -4.01 -18.13
N PHE A 121 -20.75 -3.42 -17.29
CA PHE A 121 -21.16 -4.06 -16.03
C PHE A 121 -21.97 -5.33 -16.30
N LYS A 122 -22.95 -5.27 -17.23
CA LYS A 122 -23.67 -6.45 -17.69
C LYS A 122 -22.74 -7.50 -18.28
N GLU A 123 -21.87 -7.14 -19.22
CA GLU A 123 -20.88 -8.07 -19.80
C GLU A 123 -19.96 -8.67 -18.72
N THR A 124 -19.53 -7.89 -17.72
CA THR A 124 -18.63 -8.41 -16.67
C THR A 124 -19.35 -9.37 -15.72
N ALA A 125 -20.63 -9.09 -15.43
CA ALA A 125 -21.51 -9.92 -14.61
C ALA A 125 -22.05 -11.17 -15.36
N GLU A 126 -22.39 -11.04 -16.63
CA GLU A 126 -22.88 -12.10 -17.52
C GLU A 126 -21.73 -13.01 -18.00
N ASN A 127 -20.48 -12.54 -18.03
CA ASN A 127 -19.28 -13.35 -18.35
C ASN A 127 -18.70 -14.11 -17.14
N VAL A 128 -19.45 -14.34 -16.06
CA VAL A 128 -18.96 -15.19 -14.94
C VAL A 128 -18.86 -16.66 -15.35
N GLU A 129 -19.64 -17.08 -16.35
CA GLU A 129 -19.67 -18.47 -16.86
C GLU A 129 -18.88 -18.72 -18.14
N LYS A 130 -18.29 -17.68 -18.77
CA LYS A 130 -17.45 -17.91 -19.96
C LYS A 130 -16.22 -18.74 -19.61
N GLU A 131 -15.85 -19.61 -20.54
CA GLU A 131 -14.62 -20.39 -20.48
C GLU A 131 -13.42 -19.46 -20.24
N ILE A 132 -12.62 -19.78 -19.22
CA ILE A 132 -11.44 -18.99 -18.87
C ILE A 132 -10.44 -19.12 -20.02
N THR A 133 -10.13 -18.02 -20.69
CA THR A 133 -9.14 -18.04 -21.77
C THR A 133 -7.72 -18.07 -21.21
N GLU A 134 -6.75 -18.55 -21.97
CA GLU A 134 -5.33 -18.43 -21.61
C GLU A 134 -4.89 -16.97 -21.39
N ASN A 135 -5.55 -16.01 -22.05
CA ASN A 135 -5.30 -14.59 -21.82
C ASN A 135 -5.83 -14.11 -20.46
N ASP A 136 -6.95 -14.67 -19.96
CA ASP A 136 -7.44 -14.38 -18.61
C ASP A 136 -6.50 -14.93 -17.54
N LYS A 137 -5.91 -16.11 -17.80
CA LYS A 137 -4.86 -16.68 -16.94
C LYS A 137 -3.64 -15.78 -16.87
N LYS A 138 -3.20 -15.31 -18.04
CA LYS A 138 -2.12 -14.33 -18.17
C LYS A 138 -2.47 -12.98 -17.57
N LEU A 139 -3.73 -12.54 -17.47
CA LEU A 139 -4.02 -11.19 -16.96
C LEU A 139 -3.88 -11.07 -15.43
N ILE A 140 -4.33 -12.08 -14.68
CA ILE A 140 -4.26 -12.08 -13.20
C ILE A 140 -2.85 -12.44 -12.72
N LEU A 141 -2.15 -13.24 -13.52
CA LEU A 141 -0.87 -13.82 -13.17
C LEU A 141 0.29 -13.35 -14.05
N LYS A 142 0.11 -12.28 -14.85
CA LYS A 142 0.99 -11.85 -15.97
C LYS A 142 2.47 -11.87 -15.68
N ASN A 143 2.85 -11.58 -14.44
CA ASN A 143 4.25 -11.46 -14.03
C ASN A 143 4.65 -12.53 -12.99
N HIS A 144 3.71 -13.31 -12.43
CA HIS A 144 3.99 -14.39 -11.47
C HIS A 144 2.86 -15.45 -11.53
N PRO A 145 3.00 -16.51 -12.36
CA PRO A 145 2.05 -17.62 -12.38
C PRO A 145 2.00 -18.34 -11.03
N VAL A 146 0.83 -18.36 -10.40
CA VAL A 146 0.58 -19.23 -9.26
C VAL A 146 0.46 -20.66 -9.79
N ASN A 147 1.52 -21.46 -9.61
CA ASN A 147 1.50 -22.86 -10.03
C ASN A 147 0.80 -23.73 -8.98
N PHE A 148 -0.41 -24.19 -9.30
CA PHE A 148 -1.22 -25.10 -8.47
C PHE A 148 -0.59 -26.48 -8.24
N GLU A 149 0.46 -26.86 -9.00
CA GLU A 149 1.19 -28.11 -8.79
C GLU A 149 1.99 -28.10 -7.48
N TYR A 150 2.47 -26.93 -7.04
CA TYR A 150 3.25 -26.82 -5.80
C TYR A 150 2.40 -26.69 -4.53
N TYR A 151 1.11 -26.40 -4.69
CA TYR A 151 0.20 -26.13 -3.58
C TYR A 151 -0.94 -27.14 -3.57
N SER A 152 -1.31 -27.59 -2.37
CA SER A 152 -2.49 -28.44 -2.16
C SER A 152 -3.77 -27.64 -2.30
N THR A 153 -3.79 -26.45 -1.69
CA THR A 153 -4.87 -25.47 -1.82
C THR A 153 -4.32 -24.05 -1.89
N ILE A 154 -5.10 -23.16 -2.50
CA ILE A 154 -4.84 -21.73 -2.60
C ILE A 154 -6.08 -20.96 -2.14
N PHE A 155 -5.89 -19.85 -1.42
CA PHE A 155 -6.94 -18.99 -0.90
C PHE A 155 -6.45 -17.54 -0.79
N ILE A 156 -7.36 -16.64 -0.39
CA ILE A 156 -7.09 -15.22 -0.28
C ILE A 156 -7.39 -14.77 1.14
N TYR A 157 -6.42 -14.10 1.77
CA TYR A 157 -6.71 -13.23 2.90
C TYR A 157 -6.96 -11.81 2.40
N ARG A 158 -8.01 -11.17 2.92
CA ARG A 158 -8.43 -9.81 2.59
C ARG A 158 -8.18 -8.92 3.78
N THR A 159 -7.52 -7.80 3.57
CA THR A 159 -7.35 -6.75 4.58
C THR A 159 -7.78 -5.41 4.00
N PHE A 160 -8.17 -4.48 4.87
CA PHE A 160 -8.42 -3.10 4.45
C PHE A 160 -7.13 -2.47 3.97
N LYS A 161 -7.24 -1.65 2.92
CA LYS A 161 -6.17 -0.76 2.51
C LYS A 161 -6.39 0.60 3.17
N ASP A 162 -5.82 0.77 4.36
CA ASP A 162 -5.81 2.06 5.03
C ASP A 162 -5.05 3.11 4.17
N ASP A 163 -5.50 4.36 4.27
CA ASP A 163 -5.07 5.50 3.45
C ASP A 163 -4.27 6.47 4.33
N GLY A 164 -2.97 6.21 4.44
CA GLY A 164 -2.07 6.91 5.35
C GLY A 164 -0.66 7.01 4.81
N ALA A 165 0.30 7.15 5.74
CA ALA A 165 1.71 7.03 5.43
C ALA A 165 2.24 5.68 5.93
N CYS A 166 2.82 4.89 5.03
CA CYS A 166 3.46 3.63 5.37
C CYS A 166 4.52 3.84 6.46
N SER A 167 4.44 3.04 7.52
CA SER A 167 5.34 2.98 8.66
C SER A 167 6.00 1.61 8.72
N GLN A 168 7.31 1.58 8.94
CA GLN A 168 8.09 0.35 9.06
C GLN A 168 8.93 0.44 10.34
N ILE A 169 8.81 -0.55 11.21
CA ILE A 169 9.44 -0.54 12.54
C ILE A 169 10.17 -1.87 12.77
N SER A 170 11.43 -1.80 13.16
CA SER A 170 12.23 -2.96 13.58
C SER A 170 13.15 -2.61 14.74
N PHE A 171 13.69 -3.61 15.42
CA PHE A 171 14.60 -3.42 16.55
C PHE A 171 16.03 -3.81 16.17
N CYS A 172 16.98 -2.87 16.29
CA CYS A 172 18.40 -3.15 16.11
C CYS A 172 19.00 -3.60 17.43
N LYS A 173 19.28 -4.91 17.55
CA LYS A 173 19.82 -5.52 18.78
C LYS A 173 21.19 -4.93 19.15
N ASN A 174 22.07 -4.70 18.18
CA ASN A 174 23.40 -4.16 18.47
C ASN A 174 23.32 -2.73 19.01
N ALA A 175 22.39 -1.91 18.49
CA ALA A 175 22.22 -0.53 18.90
C ALA A 175 21.36 -0.38 20.16
N GLN A 176 20.66 -1.45 20.56
CA GLN A 176 19.57 -1.42 21.52
C GLN A 176 18.58 -0.28 21.21
N ALA A 177 18.19 -0.18 19.94
CA ALA A 177 17.43 0.95 19.42
C ALA A 177 16.40 0.52 18.38
N TRP A 178 15.33 1.29 18.27
CA TRP A 178 14.27 1.11 17.28
C TRP A 178 14.60 1.85 16.00
N VAL A 179 14.47 1.18 14.87
CA VAL A 179 14.55 1.77 13.55
C VAL A 179 13.13 2.03 13.09
N VAL A 180 12.76 3.30 12.96
CA VAL A 180 11.41 3.76 12.59
C VAL A 180 11.50 4.47 11.26
N CYS A 181 10.63 4.11 10.32
CA CYS A 181 10.82 4.50 8.93
C CYS A 181 9.51 4.80 8.21
N THR A 182 9.61 5.65 7.19
CA THR A 182 8.64 5.73 6.10
C THR A 182 8.98 4.71 5.01
N LYS A 183 8.42 4.87 3.81
CA LYS A 183 8.85 4.12 2.61
C LYS A 183 10.32 4.35 2.27
N ASN A 184 10.81 5.59 2.31
CA ASN A 184 12.10 5.95 1.72
C ASN A 184 13.18 6.27 2.76
N GLU A 185 12.79 6.68 3.96
CA GLU A 185 13.71 7.23 4.96
C GLU A 185 13.56 6.51 6.30
N SER A 186 14.68 6.36 7.02
CA SER A 186 14.74 5.79 8.36
C SER A 186 15.34 6.77 9.37
N LEU A 187 14.95 6.63 10.65
CA LEU A 187 15.68 7.16 11.80
C LEU A 187 15.80 6.08 12.88
N ILE A 188 16.85 6.19 13.69
CA ILE A 188 17.09 5.32 14.84
C ILE A 188 16.79 6.08 16.13
N PHE A 189 15.99 5.47 17.01
CA PHE A 189 15.61 6.02 18.31
C PHE A 189 15.86 4.98 19.41
N LYS A 190 16.59 5.34 20.46
CA LYS A 190 16.72 4.50 21.68
C LYS A 190 15.54 4.74 22.61
N GLN A 191 15.06 5.98 22.67
CA GLN A 191 14.01 6.41 23.57
C GLN A 191 13.14 7.51 22.96
N LYS A 192 11.98 7.75 23.57
CA LYS A 192 10.99 8.75 23.14
C LYS A 192 11.59 10.16 22.95
N SER A 193 12.55 10.56 23.80
CA SER A 193 13.19 11.87 23.68
C SER A 193 14.01 12.05 22.41
N ASP A 194 14.49 10.96 21.81
CA ASP A 194 15.29 11.02 20.58
C ASP A 194 14.40 11.47 19.41
N ALA A 195 13.18 10.95 19.33
CA ALA A 195 12.19 11.38 18.36
C ALA A 195 11.83 12.87 18.52
N LEU A 196 11.75 13.38 19.76
CA LEU A 196 11.47 14.81 20.02
C LEU A 196 12.60 15.75 19.60
N LYS A 197 13.85 15.27 19.60
CA LYS A 197 15.05 16.04 19.21
C LYS A 197 15.38 15.92 17.72
N ALA A 198 14.77 14.98 17.02
CA ALA A 198 15.02 14.76 15.61
C ALA A 198 14.62 15.97 14.75
N ASP A 199 15.27 16.10 13.59
CA ASP A 199 14.99 17.18 12.65
C ASP A 199 13.53 17.17 12.21
N LYS A 200 12.86 18.32 12.34
CA LYS A 200 11.43 18.52 12.03
C LYS A 200 11.06 18.16 10.59
N ARG A 201 12.03 18.09 9.67
CA ARG A 201 11.79 17.61 8.30
C ARG A 201 11.24 16.17 8.27
N TYR A 202 11.59 15.35 9.26
CA TYR A 202 11.14 13.96 9.40
C TYR A 202 9.84 13.81 10.18
N LYS A 203 8.92 14.77 10.03
CA LYS A 203 7.67 14.88 10.80
C LYS A 203 6.86 13.57 10.89
N TYR A 204 6.83 12.75 9.83
CA TYR A 204 6.14 11.46 9.83
C TYR A 204 6.86 10.43 10.71
N ILE A 205 8.17 10.26 10.54
CA ILE A 205 8.98 9.33 11.33
C ILE A 205 8.95 9.72 12.81
N ILE A 206 9.03 11.02 13.12
CA ILE A 206 8.90 11.53 14.49
C ILE A 206 7.55 11.11 15.08
N THR A 207 6.45 11.34 14.36
CA THR A 207 5.11 10.97 14.83
C THR A 207 4.97 9.47 15.04
N MET A 208 5.47 8.66 14.10
CA MET A 208 5.51 7.19 14.22
C MET A 208 6.32 6.76 15.46
N GLY A 209 7.49 7.37 15.68
CA GLY A 209 8.34 7.08 16.82
C GLY A 209 7.67 7.42 18.15
N LEU A 210 7.02 8.58 18.25
CA LEU A 210 6.28 8.98 19.45
C LEU A 210 5.14 8.02 19.78
N LEU A 211 4.35 7.62 18.78
CA LEU A 211 3.27 6.64 18.95
C LEU A 211 3.81 5.26 19.32
N TRP A 212 4.94 4.86 18.73
CA TRP A 212 5.58 3.59 19.03
C TRP A 212 6.09 3.53 20.47
N PHE A 213 6.79 4.57 20.94
CA PHE A 213 7.26 4.60 22.32
C PHE A 213 6.11 4.74 23.32
N GLU A 214 5.04 5.46 23.01
CA GLU A 214 3.83 5.47 23.85
C GLU A 214 3.21 4.08 23.98
N TYR A 215 3.15 3.32 22.87
CA TYR A 215 2.76 1.92 22.91
C TYR A 215 3.71 1.08 23.78
N LEU A 216 5.03 1.20 23.60
CA LEU A 216 6.01 0.46 24.41
C LEU A 216 5.93 0.79 25.91
N ASP A 217 5.69 2.06 26.25
CA ASP A 217 5.54 2.52 27.63
C ASP A 217 4.26 1.98 28.29
N SER A 218 3.28 1.52 27.49
CA SER A 218 2.04 0.90 27.98
C SER A 218 2.17 -0.61 28.25
N LEU A 219 3.28 -1.24 27.83
CA LEU A 219 3.53 -2.66 28.04
C LEU A 219 4.20 -2.90 29.40
N ASP A 220 3.99 -4.08 29.97
CA ASP A 220 4.86 -4.57 31.03
C ASP A 220 6.26 -4.93 30.50
N ASN A 221 7.23 -5.05 31.41
CA ASN A 221 8.63 -5.29 31.05
C ASN A 221 8.83 -6.59 30.27
N GLN A 222 8.12 -7.66 30.64
CA GLN A 222 8.25 -8.95 29.98
C GLN A 222 7.77 -8.85 28.52
N LEU A 223 6.59 -8.30 28.29
CA LEU A 223 6.03 -8.16 26.95
C LEU A 223 6.87 -7.20 26.10
N ARG A 224 7.44 -6.16 26.70
CA ARG A 224 8.38 -5.24 26.03
C ARG A 224 9.64 -5.96 25.55
N GLU A 225 10.24 -6.81 26.39
CA GLU A 225 11.41 -7.62 26.00
C GLU A 225 11.07 -8.60 24.88
N GLU A 226 9.91 -9.26 24.96
CA GLU A 226 9.43 -10.15 23.89
C GLU A 226 9.24 -9.41 22.56
N VAL A 227 8.69 -8.18 22.60
CA VAL A 227 8.52 -7.32 21.42
C VAL A 227 9.88 -6.95 20.82
N CYS A 228 10.85 -6.53 21.64
CA CYS A 228 12.22 -6.24 21.18
C CYS A 228 12.86 -7.47 20.51
N GLN A 229 12.77 -8.63 21.14
CA GLN A 229 13.37 -9.86 20.63
C GLN A 229 12.68 -10.32 19.33
N TYR A 230 11.35 -10.23 19.25
CA TYR A 230 10.60 -10.66 18.07
C TYR A 230 10.86 -9.78 16.84
N PHE A 231 11.02 -8.46 17.01
CA PHE A 231 11.30 -7.53 15.92
C PHE A 231 12.79 -7.29 15.67
N SER A 232 13.66 -8.12 16.25
CA SER A 232 15.11 -8.05 16.03
C SER A 232 15.52 -8.50 14.62
N ASP A 233 14.76 -9.42 14.03
CA ASP A 233 14.98 -10.01 12.70
C ASP A 233 13.78 -9.80 11.76
N LYS A 234 12.83 -8.94 12.17
CA LYS A 234 11.56 -8.69 11.47
C LYS A 234 11.22 -7.21 11.47
N THR A 235 10.54 -6.80 10.41
CA THR A 235 9.97 -5.46 10.25
C THR A 235 8.46 -5.54 10.41
N LEU A 236 7.91 -4.81 11.38
CA LEU A 236 6.49 -4.52 11.50
C LEU A 236 6.09 -3.47 10.46
N LEU A 237 5.09 -3.77 9.65
CA LEU A 237 4.51 -2.82 8.71
C LEU A 237 3.15 -2.35 9.23
N SER A 238 3.03 -1.03 9.34
CA SER A 238 1.83 -0.34 9.79
C SER A 238 1.53 0.85 8.90
N GLU A 239 0.32 1.38 8.98
CA GLU A 239 -0.08 2.61 8.33
C GLU A 239 -0.27 3.70 9.39
N LEU A 240 0.40 4.85 9.24
CA LEU A 240 0.13 6.03 10.04
C LEU A 240 -1.10 6.74 9.46
N CYS A 241 -2.19 6.69 10.20
CA CYS A 241 -3.48 7.29 9.83
C CYS A 241 -3.86 8.41 10.79
N GLY A 242 -4.70 9.34 10.33
CA GLY A 242 -5.17 10.45 11.16
C GLY A 242 -4.15 11.57 11.36
N GLY A 243 -4.57 12.62 12.08
CA GLY A 243 -3.74 13.79 12.35
C GLY A 243 -3.22 14.48 11.09
N MET A 244 -1.91 14.41 10.87
CA MET A 244 -1.19 14.99 9.74
C MET A 244 -1.28 14.15 8.46
N CYS A 245 -1.64 12.88 8.56
CA CYS A 245 -1.88 11.99 7.43
C CYS A 245 -3.33 12.19 6.95
N LYS A 246 -3.57 13.30 6.26
CA LYS A 246 -4.88 13.61 5.68
C LYS A 246 -4.91 13.22 4.23
N TYR A 247 -5.33 11.99 3.99
CA TYR A 247 -5.67 11.51 2.66
C TYR A 247 -7.19 11.56 2.45
N TYR A 248 -7.69 10.76 1.52
CA TYR A 248 -9.08 10.76 1.11
C TYR A 248 -9.99 10.20 2.20
N VAL A 249 -9.52 9.18 2.92
CA VAL A 249 -10.30 8.50 3.96
C VAL A 249 -10.28 9.34 5.23
N LYS A 250 -11.45 9.53 5.85
CA LYS A 250 -11.55 10.26 7.10
C LYS A 250 -11.12 9.37 8.26
N TYR A 251 -10.10 9.82 8.97
CA TYR A 251 -9.67 9.29 10.26
C TYR A 251 -9.90 10.35 11.34
N ASP A 252 -9.85 9.92 12.60
CA ASP A 252 -9.89 10.82 13.75
C ASP A 252 -8.71 11.81 13.73
N SER A 253 -8.85 12.91 14.47
CA SER A 253 -7.80 13.92 14.57
C SER A 253 -6.53 13.40 15.23
N ASN A 254 -6.65 12.35 16.06
CA ASN A 254 -5.51 11.75 16.74
C ASN A 254 -4.81 10.76 15.81
N PRO A 255 -3.49 10.89 15.60
CA PRO A 255 -2.75 9.97 14.75
C PRO A 255 -2.65 8.59 15.41
N VAL A 256 -2.71 7.53 14.59
CA VAL A 256 -2.66 6.15 15.04
C VAL A 256 -1.85 5.29 14.07
N LEU A 257 -1.17 4.27 14.60
CA LEU A 257 -0.55 3.23 13.79
C LEU A 257 -1.50 2.04 13.66
N ILE A 258 -1.76 1.60 12.44
CA ILE A 258 -2.59 0.43 12.14
C ILE A 258 -1.71 -0.62 11.47
N SER A 259 -1.36 -1.68 12.22
CA SER A 259 -0.54 -2.79 11.74
C SER A 259 -1.28 -3.65 10.73
N PHE A 260 -0.57 -4.09 9.68
CA PHE A 260 -1.16 -4.90 8.61
C PHE A 260 -0.27 -6.05 8.13
N SER A 261 1.05 -6.03 8.39
CA SER A 261 1.94 -7.12 7.97
C SER A 261 3.22 -7.16 8.80
N ILE A 262 3.89 -8.31 8.77
CA ILE A 262 5.25 -8.48 9.30
C ILE A 262 6.11 -9.12 8.21
N VAL A 263 7.29 -8.58 7.97
CA VAL A 263 8.25 -9.06 6.97
C VAL A 263 9.51 -9.52 7.69
N LYS A 264 10.05 -10.68 7.31
CA LYS A 264 11.36 -11.11 7.80
C LYS A 264 12.43 -10.24 7.13
N ASN A 265 13.40 -9.76 7.91
CA ASN A 265 14.47 -8.94 7.36
C ASN A 265 15.36 -9.76 6.42
N GLN A 266 15.40 -11.08 6.62
CA GLN A 266 16.12 -11.99 5.75
C GLN A 266 15.44 -12.16 4.39
N PRO A 267 16.23 -12.37 3.30
CA PRO A 267 15.70 -12.65 1.98
C PRO A 267 14.89 -13.95 1.94
N GLY A 268 13.97 -14.05 0.98
CA GLY A 268 13.10 -15.22 0.81
C GLY A 268 11.63 -14.83 0.73
N ASP A 269 10.86 -15.15 1.77
CA ASP A 269 9.41 -14.95 1.83
C ASP A 269 9.00 -13.47 1.61
N ILE A 270 7.81 -13.25 1.05
CA ILE A 270 7.23 -11.89 0.88
C ILE A 270 6.91 -11.26 2.24
N CYS A 271 6.24 -12.02 3.10
CA CYS A 271 5.88 -11.70 4.47
C CYS A 271 5.43 -12.98 5.18
N ILE A 272 5.26 -12.92 6.50
CA ILE A 272 4.58 -14.00 7.21
C ILE A 272 3.10 -14.06 6.82
N SER A 273 2.43 -15.19 7.06
CA SER A 273 1.02 -15.31 6.70
C SER A 273 0.16 -14.31 7.47
N PRO A 274 -0.94 -13.78 6.90
CA PRO A 274 -1.84 -12.87 7.61
C PRO A 274 -2.41 -13.46 8.91
N GLU A 275 -2.66 -14.76 8.94
CA GLU A 275 -3.10 -15.48 10.15
C GLU A 275 -2.02 -15.46 11.25
N GLU A 276 -0.77 -15.74 10.90
CA GLU A 276 0.37 -15.64 11.82
C GLU A 276 0.57 -14.18 12.29
N ALA A 277 0.47 -13.21 11.37
CA ALA A 277 0.58 -11.79 11.71
C ALA A 277 -0.52 -11.35 12.69
N GLU A 278 -1.77 -11.75 12.46
CA GLU A 278 -2.88 -11.44 13.37
C GLU A 278 -2.65 -12.04 14.76
N ALA A 279 -2.15 -13.27 14.86
CA ALA A 279 -1.82 -13.88 16.15
C ALA A 279 -0.77 -13.04 16.91
N ILE A 280 0.24 -12.53 16.21
CA ILE A 280 1.26 -11.65 16.77
C ILE A 280 0.69 -10.28 17.16
N PHE A 281 -0.17 -9.69 16.33
CA PHE A 281 -0.83 -8.42 16.66
C PHE A 281 -1.67 -8.54 17.92
N LYS A 282 -2.44 -9.63 18.06
CA LYS A 282 -3.20 -9.94 19.28
C LYS A 282 -2.27 -10.13 20.49
N LYS A 283 -1.23 -10.95 20.35
CA LYS A 283 -0.25 -11.24 21.42
C LYS A 283 0.35 -9.95 21.96
N PHE A 284 0.78 -9.06 21.06
CA PHE A 284 1.43 -7.80 21.42
C PHE A 284 0.46 -6.62 21.59
N LYS A 285 -0.86 -6.85 21.56
CA LYS A 285 -1.88 -5.79 21.70
C LYS A 285 -1.69 -4.64 20.68
N LEU A 286 -1.17 -4.94 19.50
CA LEU A 286 -1.01 -3.98 18.42
C LEU A 286 -2.39 -3.68 17.81
N ARG A 287 -2.61 -2.43 17.40
CA ARG A 287 -3.84 -2.06 16.68
C ARG A 287 -3.74 -2.55 15.24
N TYR A 288 -4.75 -3.29 14.78
CA TYR A 288 -4.81 -3.82 13.41
C TYR A 288 -6.27 -3.88 12.92
N ARG A 289 -6.46 -4.12 11.62
CA ARG A 289 -7.79 -4.35 11.02
C ARG A 289 -8.09 -5.85 10.96
N GLN A 290 -9.36 -6.20 11.09
CA GLN A 290 -9.80 -7.59 10.93
C GLN A 290 -9.33 -8.15 9.58
N ILE A 291 -8.77 -9.35 9.64
CA ILE A 291 -8.33 -10.12 8.47
C ILE A 291 -9.44 -11.12 8.12
N GLN A 292 -9.81 -11.18 6.84
CA GLN A 292 -10.87 -12.09 6.38
C GLN A 292 -10.27 -13.16 5.48
N LYS A 293 -10.46 -14.43 5.84
CA LYS A 293 -10.06 -15.58 5.02
C LYS A 293 -11.19 -15.97 4.07
N THR A 294 -10.87 -16.25 2.81
CA THR A 294 -11.82 -16.86 1.87
C THR A 294 -11.84 -18.38 1.97
N VAL A 295 -12.73 -19.01 1.20
CA VAL A 295 -12.68 -20.45 0.94
C VAL A 295 -11.36 -20.86 0.29
N GLU A 296 -10.95 -22.11 0.52
CA GLU A 296 -9.79 -22.73 -0.12
C GLU A 296 -10.18 -23.33 -1.48
N CYS A 297 -9.32 -23.16 -2.48
CA CYS A 297 -9.50 -23.65 -3.84
C CYS A 297 -8.39 -24.65 -4.17
N ASP A 298 -8.75 -25.82 -4.68
CA ASP A 298 -7.84 -26.88 -5.11
C ASP A 298 -7.44 -26.78 -6.60
N ASN A 299 -8.15 -25.94 -7.36
CA ASN A 299 -7.93 -25.76 -8.78
C ASN A 299 -8.01 -24.29 -9.21
N TYR A 300 -7.41 -24.02 -10.36
CA TYR A 300 -7.31 -22.68 -10.92
C TYR A 300 -8.68 -22.06 -11.23
N ARG A 301 -9.64 -22.84 -11.72
CA ARG A 301 -10.94 -22.35 -12.16
C ARG A 301 -11.73 -21.76 -11.00
N ASP A 302 -11.73 -22.44 -9.86
CA ASP A 302 -12.46 -21.99 -8.68
C ASP A 302 -11.78 -20.79 -8.02
N PHE A 303 -10.44 -20.80 -7.97
CA PHE A 303 -9.68 -19.63 -7.53
C PHE A 303 -9.95 -18.40 -8.41
N TYR A 304 -9.97 -18.56 -9.73
CA TYR A 304 -10.26 -17.47 -10.67
C TYR A 304 -11.65 -16.88 -10.44
N LYS A 305 -12.67 -17.74 -10.28
CA LYS A 305 -14.05 -17.30 -9.97
C LYS A 305 -14.10 -16.52 -8.67
N LEU A 306 -13.49 -17.04 -7.60
CA LEU A 306 -13.40 -16.39 -6.30
C LEU A 306 -12.71 -15.02 -6.41
N TYR A 307 -11.56 -14.96 -7.07
CA TYR A 307 -10.82 -13.72 -7.27
C TYR A 307 -11.66 -12.69 -8.04
N LYS A 308 -12.32 -13.10 -9.13
CA LYS A 308 -13.18 -12.21 -9.94
C LYS A 308 -14.37 -11.68 -9.12
N GLN A 309 -14.96 -12.53 -8.29
CA GLN A 309 -16.03 -12.11 -7.38
C GLN A 309 -15.54 -11.02 -6.42
N ILE A 310 -14.40 -11.25 -5.75
CA ILE A 310 -13.79 -10.25 -4.85
C ILE A 310 -13.44 -8.97 -5.60
N TYR A 311 -12.93 -9.07 -6.82
CA TYR A 311 -12.64 -7.90 -7.67
C TYR A 311 -13.88 -7.06 -7.93
N ILE A 312 -15.00 -7.68 -8.32
CA ILE A 312 -16.27 -6.99 -8.57
C ILE A 312 -16.80 -6.38 -7.27
N GLU A 313 -16.75 -7.14 -6.17
CA GLU A 313 -17.16 -6.68 -4.84
C GLU A 313 -16.39 -5.43 -4.41
N VAL A 314 -15.05 -5.48 -4.46
CA VAL A 314 -14.18 -4.36 -4.03
C VAL A 314 -14.36 -3.12 -4.90
N ASN A 315 -14.47 -3.27 -6.22
CA ASN A 315 -14.71 -2.11 -7.07
C ASN A 315 -16.05 -1.44 -6.77
N ASN A 316 -17.06 -2.20 -6.34
CA ASN A 316 -18.42 -1.71 -6.10
C ASN A 316 -18.69 -1.28 -4.65
N TYR A 317 -17.75 -1.49 -3.71
CA TYR A 317 -17.86 -0.91 -2.38
C TYR A 317 -17.84 0.61 -2.43
N SER A 318 -18.64 1.22 -1.57
CA SER A 318 -18.59 2.67 -1.41
C SER A 318 -17.27 3.08 -0.75
N PHE A 319 -16.82 4.30 -1.06
CA PHE A 319 -15.65 4.89 -0.44
C PHE A 319 -15.80 5.00 1.09
N LEU A 320 -17.02 5.14 1.60
CA LEU A 320 -17.26 5.19 3.05
C LEU A 320 -17.08 3.85 3.75
N GLU A 321 -17.41 2.75 3.06
CA GLU A 321 -17.33 1.40 3.64
C GLU A 321 -15.90 0.85 3.63
N LYS A 322 -15.18 1.05 2.52
CA LYS A 322 -13.85 0.43 2.32
C LYS A 322 -12.72 1.43 2.07
N GLY A 323 -12.99 2.73 2.09
CA GLY A 323 -11.98 3.74 1.84
C GLY A 323 -11.33 3.56 0.48
N GLU A 324 -9.99 3.46 0.48
CA GLU A 324 -9.23 3.19 -0.75
C GLU A 324 -9.55 1.82 -1.36
N GLY A 325 -9.77 0.79 -0.54
CA GLY A 325 -10.07 -0.56 -0.99
C GLY A 325 -9.47 -1.64 -0.09
N GLU A 326 -8.95 -2.70 -0.71
CA GLU A 326 -8.43 -3.87 -0.01
C GLU A 326 -7.04 -4.28 -0.53
N VAL A 327 -6.26 -4.90 0.35
CA VAL A 327 -5.06 -5.66 -0.01
C VAL A 327 -5.40 -7.14 0.08
N LEU A 328 -5.08 -7.87 -0.99
CA LEU A 328 -5.29 -9.31 -1.10
C LEU A 328 -3.94 -10.00 -0.96
N TYR A 329 -3.88 -10.94 -0.03
CA TYR A 329 -2.75 -11.86 0.16
C TYR A 329 -3.16 -13.21 -0.40
N ILE A 330 -2.68 -13.52 -1.60
CA ILE A 330 -2.87 -14.83 -2.22
C ILE A 330 -1.92 -15.79 -1.53
N CYS A 331 -2.50 -16.75 -0.82
CA CYS A 331 -1.78 -17.71 0.01
C CYS A 331 -2.01 -19.12 -0.49
N GLY A 332 -1.06 -20.01 -0.23
CA GLY A 332 -1.25 -21.43 -0.48
C GLY A 332 -0.57 -22.30 0.56
N ARG A 333 -1.04 -23.54 0.63
CA ARG A 333 -0.48 -24.61 1.46
C ARG A 333 0.44 -25.48 0.61
N PRO A 334 1.77 -25.41 0.79
CA PRO A 334 2.69 -26.23 0.00
C PRO A 334 2.33 -27.72 0.11
N ARG A 335 2.38 -28.48 -0.99
CA ARG A 335 2.03 -29.92 -0.95
C ARG A 335 2.92 -30.73 -0.01
N LEU A 336 4.20 -30.35 0.08
CA LEU A 336 5.19 -31.01 0.94
C LEU A 336 5.08 -30.60 2.41
N SER A 337 4.36 -29.52 2.72
CA SER A 337 4.19 -29.01 4.09
C SER A 337 2.81 -28.34 4.23
N PRO A 338 1.71 -29.09 4.16
CA PRO A 338 0.35 -28.53 4.11
C PRO A 338 -0.05 -27.72 5.35
N GLU A 339 0.62 -27.96 6.48
CA GLU A 339 0.47 -27.21 7.73
C GLU A 339 0.97 -25.76 7.62
N GLN A 340 1.90 -25.48 6.70
CA GLN A 340 2.45 -24.15 6.50
C GLN A 340 1.58 -23.34 5.52
N ILE A 341 1.42 -22.05 5.82
CA ILE A 341 0.78 -21.09 4.91
C ILE A 341 1.85 -20.17 4.36
N LYS A 342 1.99 -20.12 3.04
CA LYS A 342 2.91 -19.21 2.35
C LYS A 342 2.14 -18.13 1.61
N VAL A 343 2.58 -16.88 1.75
CA VAL A 343 2.10 -15.78 0.91
C VAL A 343 2.81 -15.87 -0.44
N ILE A 344 2.05 -16.22 -1.47
CA ILE A 344 2.55 -16.41 -2.84
C ILE A 344 2.64 -15.07 -3.56
N LYS A 345 1.62 -14.23 -3.36
CA LYS A 345 1.50 -12.94 -4.05
C LYS A 345 0.64 -11.97 -3.25
N MET A 346 0.95 -10.69 -3.38
CA MET A 346 0.10 -9.61 -2.89
C MET A 346 -0.50 -8.82 -4.06
N VAL A 347 -1.71 -8.32 -3.89
CA VAL A 347 -2.43 -7.50 -4.88
C VAL A 347 -3.17 -6.40 -4.15
N LYS A 348 -3.20 -5.18 -4.69
CA LYS A 348 -4.10 -4.12 -4.22
C LYS A 348 -5.30 -3.99 -5.13
N LEU A 349 -6.49 -3.97 -4.55
CA LEU A 349 -7.73 -3.67 -5.24
C LEU A 349 -8.31 -2.38 -4.66
N LYS A 350 -8.55 -1.40 -5.52
CA LYS A 350 -9.13 -0.11 -5.10
C LYS A 350 -10.58 0.02 -5.52
N THR A 351 -11.37 0.69 -4.69
CA THR A 351 -12.75 1.04 -5.02
C THR A 351 -12.79 1.95 -6.25
N ILE A 352 -13.85 1.86 -7.05
CA ILE A 352 -14.01 2.73 -8.21
C ILE A 352 -14.14 4.20 -7.77
N GLU A 353 -14.80 4.46 -6.64
CA GLU A 353 -14.94 5.80 -6.08
C GLU A 353 -13.59 6.43 -5.75
N TYR A 354 -12.69 5.69 -5.07
CA TYR A 354 -11.34 6.19 -4.79
C TYR A 354 -10.55 6.46 -6.06
N LYS A 355 -10.62 5.56 -7.05
CA LYS A 355 -9.95 5.76 -8.35
C LYS A 355 -10.40 7.06 -9.01
N ILE A 356 -11.71 7.34 -9.03
CA ILE A 356 -12.23 8.59 -9.59
C ILE A 356 -11.76 9.80 -8.77
N LEU A 357 -11.77 9.73 -7.43
CA LEU A 357 -11.27 10.81 -6.58
C LEU A 357 -9.80 11.13 -6.87
N LYS A 358 -8.97 10.09 -6.98
CA LYS A 358 -7.53 10.23 -7.23
C LYS A 358 -7.23 10.80 -8.61
N GLU A 359 -7.92 10.33 -9.65
CA GLU A 359 -7.80 10.87 -11.00
C GLU A 359 -8.29 12.33 -11.06
N GLY A 360 -9.38 12.64 -10.35
CA GLY A 360 -9.87 14.00 -10.18
C GLY A 360 -8.86 14.93 -9.50
N GLU A 361 -8.18 14.48 -8.43
CA GLU A 361 -7.12 15.26 -7.79
C GLU A 361 -5.96 15.51 -8.76
N GLN A 362 -5.45 14.49 -9.46
CA GLN A 362 -4.35 14.64 -10.40
C GLN A 362 -4.70 15.61 -11.54
N PHE A 363 -5.94 15.59 -11.98
CA PHE A 363 -6.46 16.49 -13.00
C PHE A 363 -6.54 17.93 -12.47
N VAL A 364 -7.03 18.11 -11.24
CA VAL A 364 -7.09 19.40 -10.56
C VAL A 364 -5.72 19.96 -10.21
N SER A 365 -4.76 19.13 -9.80
CA SER A 365 -3.38 19.59 -9.54
C SER A 365 -2.70 20.05 -10.84
N LYS A 366 -3.06 19.47 -11.99
CA LYS A 366 -2.61 19.93 -13.31
C LYS A 366 -3.29 21.24 -13.74
N LEU A 367 -4.53 21.49 -13.30
CA LEU A 367 -5.24 22.75 -13.52
C LEU A 367 -4.58 23.93 -12.81
N ASN A 368 -4.00 23.71 -11.62
CA ASN A 368 -3.24 24.73 -10.90
C ASN A 368 -2.00 25.25 -11.64
N TYR A 369 -1.63 24.63 -12.77
CA TYR A 369 -0.49 25.04 -13.58
C TYR A 369 -0.82 25.92 -14.79
N VAL A 370 -2.09 26.20 -15.12
CA VAL A 370 -2.40 27.05 -16.30
C VAL A 370 -3.69 27.86 -16.15
N ASN A 371 -3.58 29.19 -16.10
CA ASN A 371 -4.68 30.16 -16.27
C ASN A 371 -5.13 30.27 -17.75
N ASN A 372 -5.47 29.16 -18.43
CA ASN A 372 -5.97 29.23 -19.81
C ASN A 372 -7.37 28.60 -19.98
N GLU A 373 -8.02 28.86 -21.11
CA GLU A 373 -9.37 28.39 -21.45
C GLU A 373 -9.51 26.85 -21.44
N ILE A 374 -8.42 26.11 -21.73
CA ILE A 374 -8.37 24.65 -21.67
C ILE A 374 -8.64 24.18 -20.25
N SER A 375 -8.05 24.85 -19.24
CA SER A 375 -8.30 24.56 -17.83
C SER A 375 -9.78 24.74 -17.45
N GLN A 376 -10.46 25.74 -18.00
CA GLN A 376 -11.90 25.96 -17.74
C GLN A 376 -12.80 24.90 -18.39
N SER A 377 -12.47 24.46 -19.61
CA SER A 377 -13.19 23.35 -20.27
C SER A 377 -13.01 22.03 -19.51
N ILE A 378 -11.80 21.79 -19.02
CA ILE A 378 -11.40 20.62 -18.24
C ILE A 378 -12.17 20.58 -16.89
N ILE A 379 -12.28 21.72 -16.18
CA ILE A 379 -13.15 21.84 -14.97
C ILE A 379 -14.62 21.55 -15.29
N LYS A 380 -15.12 22.06 -16.42
CA LYS A 380 -16.49 21.83 -16.90
C LYS A 380 -16.78 20.36 -17.11
N ASP A 381 -15.87 19.63 -17.73
CA ASP A 381 -16.01 18.20 -17.99
C ASP A 381 -15.98 17.39 -16.69
N PHE A 382 -15.09 17.75 -15.76
CA PHE A 382 -15.03 17.09 -14.44
C PHE A 382 -16.31 17.32 -13.63
N ILE A 383 -16.83 18.56 -13.57
CA ILE A 383 -18.12 18.85 -12.92
C ILE A 383 -19.27 18.08 -13.59
N HIS A 384 -19.27 17.98 -14.92
CA HIS A 384 -20.27 17.22 -15.66
C HIS A 384 -20.21 15.72 -15.32
N ILE A 385 -19.02 15.13 -15.18
CA ILE A 385 -18.83 13.73 -14.76
C ILE A 385 -19.35 13.54 -13.33
N LEU A 386 -18.99 14.41 -12.39
CA LEU A 386 -19.45 14.36 -10.99
C LEU A 386 -20.97 14.44 -10.86
N GLN A 387 -21.63 15.26 -11.70
CA GLN A 387 -23.08 15.45 -11.67
C GLN A 387 -23.87 14.30 -12.30
N ASN A 388 -23.26 13.55 -13.23
CA ASN A 388 -23.89 12.40 -13.87
C ASN A 388 -23.54 11.06 -13.21
N LEU A 389 -22.51 11.04 -12.34
CA LEU A 389 -22.11 9.90 -11.52
C LEU A 389 -23.26 9.22 -10.75
N PRO A 390 -24.17 9.96 -10.09
CA PRO A 390 -25.35 9.37 -9.42
C PRO A 390 -26.39 8.72 -10.34
N LYS A 391 -26.32 8.98 -11.65
CA LYS A 391 -27.27 8.41 -12.63
C LYS A 391 -26.82 7.05 -13.17
N PHE A 392 -25.62 6.58 -12.83
CA PHE A 392 -25.15 5.26 -13.23
C PHE A 392 -25.87 4.18 -12.40
N LYS A 393 -26.75 3.41 -13.05
CA LYS A 393 -27.43 2.27 -12.42
C LYS A 393 -26.39 1.26 -11.92
N GLY A 394 -26.42 0.95 -10.62
CA GLY A 394 -25.60 -0.10 -10.00
C GLY A 394 -24.39 0.38 -9.19
N LEU A 395 -24.00 1.66 -9.28
CA LEU A 395 -22.97 2.25 -8.42
C LEU A 395 -23.62 2.85 -7.17
N LYS A 396 -23.31 2.29 -5.99
CA LYS A 396 -23.73 2.85 -4.70
C LYS A 396 -22.81 4.00 -4.29
N LEU A 397 -22.94 5.14 -4.97
CA LEU A 397 -22.14 6.32 -4.64
C LEU A 397 -22.55 6.92 -3.30
N SER A 398 -21.57 7.14 -2.40
CA SER A 398 -21.87 7.81 -1.14
C SER A 398 -22.21 9.29 -1.34
N LYS A 399 -23.18 9.81 -0.56
CA LYS A 399 -23.56 11.25 -0.56
C LYS A 399 -22.40 12.19 -0.16
N VAL A 400 -21.32 11.65 0.41
CA VAL A 400 -20.15 12.39 0.92
C VAL A 400 -19.09 12.60 -0.15
N TYR A 401 -19.21 11.93 -1.30
CA TYR A 401 -18.29 12.01 -2.42
C TYR A 401 -18.11 13.45 -2.94
N LEU A 402 -19.21 14.16 -3.22
CA LEU A 402 -19.16 15.54 -3.71
C LEU A 402 -18.54 16.52 -2.68
N PRO A 403 -18.91 16.48 -1.38
CA PRO A 403 -18.19 17.22 -0.34
C PRO A 403 -16.69 16.89 -0.22
N ALA A 404 -16.27 15.63 -0.39
CA ALA A 404 -14.87 15.23 -0.34
C ALA A 404 -14.06 15.81 -1.50
N THR A 405 -14.61 15.76 -2.72
CA THR A 405 -14.04 16.40 -3.91
C THR A 405 -13.92 17.91 -3.72
N ILE A 406 -14.97 18.58 -3.24
CA ILE A 406 -14.95 20.02 -2.94
C ILE A 406 -13.90 20.36 -1.87
N ARG A 407 -13.73 19.51 -0.85
CA ARG A 407 -12.73 19.69 0.20
C ARG A 407 -11.30 19.55 -0.32
N LEU A 408 -11.04 18.56 -1.18
CA LEU A 408 -9.74 18.37 -1.85
C LEU A 408 -9.38 19.61 -2.67
N MET A 409 -10.34 20.10 -3.44
CA MET A 409 -10.17 21.32 -4.24
C MET A 409 -9.86 22.55 -3.35
N LYS A 410 -10.51 22.71 -2.19
CA LYS A 410 -10.23 23.80 -1.23
C LYS A 410 -8.88 23.66 -0.52
N ASN A 411 -8.48 22.44 -0.14
CA ASN A 411 -7.23 22.20 0.59
C ASN A 411 -5.98 22.47 -0.25
N GLN A 412 -6.07 22.37 -1.59
CA GLN A 412 -4.97 22.69 -2.50
C GLN A 412 -4.83 24.19 -2.82
N LYS A 413 -5.43 25.10 -2.02
CA LYS A 413 -5.42 26.56 -2.23
C LYS A 413 -5.89 27.00 -3.62
N ILE A 414 -6.78 26.23 -4.23
CA ILE A 414 -7.43 26.64 -5.46
C ILE A 414 -8.39 27.74 -5.05
N ASP A 415 -8.14 28.95 -5.51
CA ASP A 415 -9.06 30.07 -5.28
C ASP A 415 -10.29 29.87 -6.17
N ILE A 416 -11.14 28.97 -5.69
CA ILE A 416 -12.39 28.66 -6.33
C ILE A 416 -13.30 29.79 -5.96
N ASN A 417 -13.34 30.81 -6.83
CA ASN A 417 -14.35 31.85 -6.74
C ASN A 417 -15.73 31.15 -6.75
N PRO A 418 -16.45 31.13 -5.62
CA PRO A 418 -17.70 30.41 -5.50
C PRO A 418 -18.74 30.93 -6.47
N GLU A 419 -18.65 32.22 -6.81
CA GLU A 419 -19.52 32.89 -7.77
C GLU A 419 -19.24 32.44 -9.20
N ASN A 420 -17.99 32.10 -9.54
CA ASN A 420 -17.67 31.51 -10.85
C ASN A 420 -18.21 30.09 -11.00
N ILE A 421 -18.15 29.25 -9.95
CA ILE A 421 -18.79 27.92 -9.97
C ILE A 421 -20.31 28.05 -10.03
N LYS A 422 -20.88 28.96 -9.24
CA LYS A 422 -22.31 29.23 -9.21
C LYS A 422 -22.81 29.72 -10.58
N ASN A 423 -22.16 30.71 -11.17
CA ASN A 423 -22.48 31.25 -12.49
C ASN A 423 -22.28 30.20 -13.58
N PHE A 424 -21.26 29.36 -13.48
CA PHE A 424 -21.05 28.23 -14.38
C PHE A 424 -22.19 27.20 -14.29
N ILE A 425 -22.60 26.81 -13.08
CA ILE A 425 -23.71 25.88 -12.86
C ILE A 425 -25.03 26.46 -13.39
N ILE A 426 -25.30 27.73 -13.12
CA ILE A 426 -26.47 28.44 -13.65
C ILE A 426 -26.44 28.48 -15.18
N LYS A 427 -25.30 28.86 -15.77
CA LYS A 427 -25.14 28.99 -17.24
C LYS A 427 -25.30 27.66 -17.97
N GLN A 428 -24.83 26.55 -17.40
CA GLN A 428 -24.82 25.26 -18.09
C GLN A 428 -26.01 24.35 -17.74
N PHE A 429 -26.59 24.53 -16.56
CA PHE A 429 -27.58 23.59 -16.02
C PHE A 429 -28.83 24.27 -15.45
N GLY A 430 -28.89 25.61 -15.48
CA GLY A 430 -30.02 26.40 -15.00
C GLY A 430 -30.04 26.61 -13.48
N GLU A 431 -30.67 27.70 -13.04
CA GLU A 431 -30.77 28.09 -11.62
C GLU A 431 -31.44 27.02 -10.73
N GLN A 432 -32.39 26.26 -11.28
CA GLN A 432 -33.13 25.25 -10.54
C GLN A 432 -32.21 24.10 -10.07
N LYS A 433 -31.16 23.79 -10.85
CA LYS A 433 -30.20 22.75 -10.49
C LYS A 433 -29.24 23.19 -9.40
N LEU A 434 -28.86 24.48 -9.38
CA LEU A 434 -28.06 25.08 -8.31
C LEU A 434 -28.81 24.99 -6.97
N LYS A 435 -30.11 25.33 -6.94
CA LYS A 435 -30.95 25.25 -5.73
C LYS A 435 -31.02 23.84 -5.15
N THR A 436 -31.04 22.81 -6.02
CA THR A 436 -31.07 21.40 -5.62
C THR A 436 -29.73 20.90 -5.04
N LEU A 437 -28.61 21.52 -5.42
CA LEU A 437 -27.27 21.18 -4.92
C LEU A 437 -26.91 21.94 -3.63
N GLN A 438 -27.62 23.03 -3.34
CA GLN A 438 -27.44 23.84 -2.13
C GLN A 438 -28.28 23.32 -0.94
N SER A 439 -29.39 22.63 -1.20
CA SER A 439 -30.17 21.87 -0.22
C SER A 439 -29.52 20.54 0.10
#